data_AF-A0A833TR45-F1
#
_entry.id   AF-A0A833TR45-F1
#
_cell.length_a   1.000
_cell.length_b   1.000
_cell.length_c   1.000
_cell.angle_alpha   90.00
_cell.angle_beta   90.00
_cell.angle_gamma   90.00
#
_symmetry.space_group_name_H-M   'P 1'
#
loop_
_entity.id
_entity.type
_entity.pdbx_description
1 polymer ?
#
loop_
_entity_poly.entity_id
_entity_poly.type
_entity_poly.pdbx_seq_one_letter_code
_entity_poly.pdbx_strand_id
1 'polypeptide(L)'
;PSLSTRLNGALALSLSTRTFDNYFELKGMVFLCWDRPSPQEQKACINKTGAFNYDSKFRGATAKPLSYLQDDKELSKDGFLLNHARVLVGSGLETYEKGKSALQTWRHFGLDWAFVDPKTPIQSGVKFCVCLKEFLPWVVMPLEVVYVHETRKANKALASFGFGSGTLQGHLLAGEERFSIELDENNQVWYEILSLSKPAHFLSFIGYPYVKLRQKYFAHQSTNAVVQHSTASQQ
;
A
#
# COMPACT_ATOMS: atom_id res chain seq x y z
N PRO A 1 -53.42 -3.03 22.79
CA PRO A 1 -53.80 -3.07 21.36
C PRO A 1 -53.98 -1.66 20.77
N SER A 2 -52.96 -1.14 20.09
CA SER A 2 -53.05 -0.51 18.75
C SER A 2 -51.71 0.12 18.37
N LEU A 3 -51.04 -0.56 17.45
CA LEU A 3 -49.96 -0.22 16.52
C LEU A 3 -49.33 1.20 16.56
N SER A 4 -48.13 1.33 17.12
CA SER A 4 -46.98 1.92 16.39
C SER A 4 -45.61 1.52 17.00
N THR A 5 -45.53 0.34 17.60
CA THR A 5 -44.26 -0.27 18.01
C THR A 5 -43.94 -1.36 17.00
N ARG A 6 -42.96 -1.11 16.12
CA ARG A 6 -42.04 -2.10 15.50
C ARG A 6 -41.28 -1.44 14.35
N LEU A 7 -40.01 -1.82 14.25
CA LEU A 7 -39.01 -1.50 13.21
C LEU A 7 -38.27 -0.17 13.40
N ASN A 8 -37.29 -0.21 14.31
CA ASN A 8 -35.95 0.34 14.07
C ASN A 8 -34.98 -0.37 15.01
N GLY A 9 -34.79 -1.67 14.73
CA GLY A 9 -33.86 -2.54 15.43
C GLY A 9 -32.56 -2.68 14.65
N ALA A 10 -31.47 -2.33 15.32
CA ALA A 10 -30.14 -2.93 15.19
C ALA A 10 -29.35 -2.75 13.88
N LEU A 11 -28.62 -1.64 13.78
CA LEU A 11 -27.19 -1.69 13.44
C LEU A 11 -26.44 -0.49 14.07
N ALA A 12 -26.51 -0.35 15.40
CA ALA A 12 -25.66 0.60 16.11
C ALA A 12 -24.23 0.01 16.21
N LEU A 13 -23.37 0.38 15.26
CA LEU A 13 -21.92 0.27 15.44
C LEU A 13 -21.55 1.17 16.63
N SER A 14 -21.28 0.54 17.77
CA SER A 14 -20.72 1.19 18.96
C SER A 14 -19.40 1.87 18.60
N LEU A 15 -19.46 3.17 18.27
CA LEU A 15 -18.31 4.06 18.15
C LEU A 15 -17.83 4.37 19.57
N SER A 16 -16.65 3.88 19.95
CA SER A 16 -15.99 4.30 21.19
C SER A 16 -15.27 5.62 20.91
N THR A 17 -15.95 6.75 21.09
CA THR A 17 -15.38 8.09 20.97
C THR A 17 -14.51 8.38 22.21
N ARG A 18 -13.18 8.26 22.08
CA ARG A 18 -12.24 8.88 23.04
C ARG A 18 -11.69 10.15 22.38
N THR A 19 -11.82 11.26 23.10
CA THR A 19 -11.54 12.64 22.71
C THR A 19 -10.13 12.87 22.15
N PHE A 20 -10.03 12.82 20.82
CA PHE A 20 -9.28 13.73 19.95
C PHE A 20 -10.25 13.95 18.78
N ASP A 21 -10.81 15.16 18.62
CA ASP A 21 -12.04 15.40 17.84
C ASP A 21 -11.99 14.99 16.35
N ASN A 22 -10.82 14.57 15.84
CA ASN A 22 -10.61 14.18 14.46
C ASN A 22 -10.37 12.67 14.21
N TYR A 23 -10.13 11.85 15.23
CA TYR A 23 -9.71 10.45 15.07
C TYR A 23 -10.70 9.48 15.69
N PHE A 24 -11.18 8.50 14.92
CA PHE A 24 -12.04 7.45 15.45
C PHE A 24 -11.70 6.06 14.91
N GLU A 25 -12.04 5.06 15.71
CA GLU A 25 -11.74 3.66 15.47
C GLU A 25 -13.04 2.86 15.28
N LEU A 26 -13.16 2.14 14.16
CA LEU A 26 -14.28 1.23 13.92
C LEU A 26 -13.98 -0.17 14.48
N LYS A 27 -15.04 -0.95 14.76
CA LYS A 27 -14.91 -2.38 15.08
C LYS A 27 -14.04 -3.07 14.03
N GLY A 28 -12.92 -3.67 14.44
CA GLY A 28 -11.91 -4.24 13.53
C GLY A 28 -10.62 -3.41 13.39
N MET A 29 -10.41 -2.40 14.25
CA MET A 29 -9.20 -1.56 14.32
C MET A 29 -8.95 -0.71 13.06
N VAL A 30 -10.00 -0.31 12.34
CA VAL A 30 -9.86 0.62 11.21
C VAL A 30 -9.77 2.05 11.75
N PHE A 31 -8.73 2.76 11.34
CA PHE A 31 -8.40 4.09 11.85
C PHE A 31 -8.80 5.18 10.85
N LEU A 32 -9.64 6.11 11.29
CA LEU A 32 -10.23 7.14 10.43
C LEU A 32 -9.93 8.54 10.98
N CYS A 33 -9.59 9.48 10.09
CA CYS A 33 -9.34 10.88 10.42
C CYS A 33 -10.25 11.82 9.59
N TRP A 34 -10.90 12.81 10.20
CA TRP A 34 -11.65 13.82 9.43
C TRP A 34 -10.73 14.71 8.59
N ASP A 35 -9.59 15.08 9.15
CA ASP A 35 -8.53 15.85 8.51
C ASP A 35 -7.38 14.96 8.03
N ARG A 36 -6.44 15.57 7.30
CA ARG A 36 -5.23 14.88 6.85
C ARG A 36 -4.46 14.34 8.09
N PRO A 37 -4.20 13.02 8.18
CA PRO A 37 -3.61 12.41 9.37
C PRO A 37 -2.25 13.01 9.74
N SER A 38 -2.14 13.50 10.97
CA SER A 38 -0.90 14.01 11.57
C SER A 38 0.09 12.88 11.87
N PRO A 39 1.40 13.19 12.04
CA PRO A 39 2.38 12.19 12.49
C PRO A 39 2.03 11.54 13.83
N GLN A 40 1.34 12.26 14.73
CA GLN A 40 0.91 11.73 16.02
C GLN A 40 -0.21 10.69 15.87
N GLU A 41 -1.18 10.93 15.00
CA GLU A 41 -2.27 9.98 14.71
C GLU A 41 -1.74 8.72 14.01
N GLN A 42 -0.81 8.88 13.07
CA GLN A 42 -0.12 7.75 12.44
C GLN A 42 0.68 6.92 13.46
N LYS A 43 1.39 7.57 14.37
CA LYS A 43 2.09 6.88 15.48
C LYS A 43 1.11 6.16 16.41
N ALA A 44 -0.03 6.78 16.72
CA ALA A 44 -1.07 6.16 17.53
C ALA A 44 -1.67 4.91 16.85
N CYS A 45 -1.90 4.97 15.53
CA CYS A 45 -2.27 3.81 14.70
C CYS A 45 -1.23 2.69 14.85
N ILE A 46 0.05 2.97 14.58
CA ILE A 46 1.14 1.98 14.62
C ILE A 46 1.28 1.35 16.01
N ASN A 47 1.17 2.13 17.09
CA ASN A 47 1.30 1.64 18.46
C ASN A 47 0.15 0.70 18.87
N LYS A 48 -1.05 0.88 18.29
CA LYS A 48 -2.19 0.01 18.54
C LYS A 48 -2.20 -1.22 17.64
N THR A 49 -1.54 -1.14 16.49
CA THR A 49 -1.48 -2.23 15.53
C THR A 49 -0.60 -3.39 16.01
N GLY A 50 -1.12 -4.61 15.90
CA GLY A 50 -0.40 -5.82 16.25
C GLY A 50 0.51 -6.35 15.13
N ALA A 51 0.40 -7.66 14.87
CA ALA A 51 1.11 -8.40 13.85
C ALA A 51 0.52 -8.21 12.43
N PHE A 52 1.14 -8.89 11.46
CA PHE A 52 0.59 -9.06 10.11
C PHE A 52 -0.83 -9.67 10.15
N ASN A 53 -1.71 -9.21 9.28
CA ASN A 53 -3.09 -9.72 9.17
C ASN A 53 -3.27 -10.78 8.07
N TYR A 54 -2.16 -11.39 7.62
CA TYR A 54 -2.12 -12.49 6.65
C TYR A 54 -1.14 -13.57 7.11
N ASP A 55 -1.26 -14.78 6.55
CA ASP A 55 -0.45 -15.93 6.95
C ASP A 55 1.04 -15.69 6.68
N SER A 56 1.87 -16.01 7.67
CA SER A 56 3.32 -15.94 7.61
C SER A 56 3.94 -16.67 6.42
N LYS A 57 3.30 -17.72 5.88
CA LYS A 57 3.81 -18.45 4.71
C LYS A 57 3.85 -17.60 3.43
N PHE A 58 3.04 -16.54 3.37
CA PHE A 58 3.02 -15.61 2.23
C PHE A 58 3.89 -14.37 2.45
N ARG A 59 4.56 -14.25 3.60
CA ARG A 59 5.45 -13.12 3.88
C ARG A 59 6.68 -13.18 2.98
N GLY A 60 6.93 -12.09 2.25
CA GLY A 60 7.98 -12.00 1.24
C GLY A 60 7.60 -12.63 -0.10
N ALA A 61 6.36 -13.07 -0.30
CA ALA A 61 5.94 -13.67 -1.56
C ALA A 61 6.17 -12.71 -2.75
N THR A 62 5.93 -11.41 -2.56
CA THR A 62 6.11 -10.41 -3.63
C THR A 62 7.56 -10.21 -4.07
N ALA A 63 8.54 -10.77 -3.35
CA ALA A 63 9.95 -10.76 -3.78
C ALA A 63 10.17 -11.63 -5.03
N LYS A 64 9.26 -12.57 -5.28
CA LYS A 64 9.24 -13.41 -6.49
C LYS A 64 8.57 -12.65 -7.64
N PRO A 65 8.94 -12.94 -8.91
CA PRO A 65 8.31 -12.31 -10.06
C PRO A 65 6.83 -12.71 -10.20
N LEU A 66 6.07 -11.92 -10.96
CA LEU A 66 4.63 -12.13 -11.18
C LEU A 66 4.29 -13.56 -11.65
N SER A 67 5.08 -14.11 -12.58
CA SER A 67 4.85 -15.47 -13.12
C SER A 67 4.81 -16.53 -12.01
N TYR A 68 5.72 -16.42 -11.04
CA TYR A 68 5.75 -17.33 -9.90
C TYR A 68 4.48 -17.21 -9.04
N LEU A 69 3.97 -15.99 -8.84
CA LEU A 69 2.74 -15.78 -8.06
C LEU A 69 1.48 -16.23 -8.81
N GLN A 70 1.47 -16.15 -10.14
CA GLN A 70 0.36 -16.61 -10.97
C GLN A 70 0.23 -18.14 -10.94
N ASP A 71 1.37 -18.85 -10.88
CA ASP A 71 1.43 -20.31 -10.82
C ASP A 71 1.19 -20.86 -9.39
N ASP A 72 1.20 -19.98 -8.37
CA ASP A 72 0.99 -20.35 -6.98
C ASP A 72 -0.49 -20.63 -6.68
N LYS A 73 -0.84 -21.92 -6.68
CA LYS A 73 -2.20 -22.40 -6.37
C LYS A 73 -2.62 -22.13 -4.92
N GLU A 74 -1.68 -21.94 -3.99
CA GLU A 74 -2.04 -21.63 -2.60
C GLU A 74 -2.57 -20.20 -2.46
N LEU A 75 -1.99 -19.24 -3.18
CA LEU A 75 -2.47 -17.85 -3.17
C LEU A 75 -3.92 -17.77 -3.63
N SER A 76 -4.23 -18.41 -4.76
CA SER A 76 -5.60 -18.44 -5.30
C SER A 76 -6.57 -19.19 -4.38
N LYS A 77 -6.15 -20.33 -3.81
CA LYS A 77 -6.96 -21.09 -2.84
C LYS A 77 -7.27 -20.30 -1.58
N ASP A 78 -6.33 -19.50 -1.09
CA ASP A 78 -6.49 -18.67 0.11
C ASP A 78 -7.17 -17.31 -0.20
N GLY A 79 -7.64 -17.12 -1.42
CA GLY A 79 -8.47 -16.00 -1.85
C GLY A 79 -7.71 -14.73 -2.22
N PHE A 80 -6.39 -14.79 -2.39
CA PHE A 80 -5.59 -13.66 -2.83
C PHE A 80 -5.82 -13.34 -4.31
N LEU A 81 -5.91 -12.07 -4.62
CA LEU A 81 -5.86 -11.56 -5.98
C LEU A 81 -4.57 -10.81 -6.22
N LEU A 82 -4.05 -10.96 -7.43
CA LEU A 82 -2.88 -10.25 -7.90
C LEU A 82 -3.29 -8.94 -8.55
N ASN A 83 -2.55 -7.87 -8.25
CA ASN A 83 -2.57 -6.61 -8.98
C ASN A 83 -1.15 -6.29 -9.40
N HIS A 84 -1.00 -5.89 -10.67
CA HIS A 84 0.29 -5.68 -11.31
C HIS A 84 0.22 -4.48 -12.24
N ALA A 85 1.24 -3.63 -12.17
CA ALA A 85 1.49 -2.58 -13.14
C ALA A 85 2.99 -2.47 -13.36
N ARG A 86 3.41 -2.38 -14.62
CA ARG A 86 4.80 -2.18 -15.00
C ARG A 86 4.87 -1.15 -16.12
N VAL A 87 5.71 -0.14 -15.98
CA VAL A 87 5.85 0.96 -16.94
C VAL A 87 7.32 1.23 -17.24
N LEU A 88 7.61 1.57 -18.50
CA LEU A 88 8.90 2.09 -18.90
C LEU A 88 9.03 3.53 -18.41
N VAL A 89 10.02 3.80 -17.56
CA VAL A 89 10.30 5.11 -16.99
C VAL A 89 11.24 5.90 -17.89
N GLY A 90 12.18 5.22 -18.55
CA GLY A 90 13.17 5.83 -19.43
C GLY A 90 14.34 4.87 -19.64
N SER A 91 15.55 5.41 -19.78
CA SER A 91 16.77 4.64 -20.00
C SER A 91 17.97 5.20 -19.24
N GLY A 92 18.98 4.36 -18.99
CA GLY A 92 20.24 4.77 -18.38
C GLY A 92 20.26 4.79 -16.85
N LEU A 93 21.48 4.78 -16.32
CA LEU A 93 21.75 4.78 -14.88
C LEU A 93 21.22 6.04 -14.17
N GLU A 94 21.26 7.20 -14.82
CA GLU A 94 20.73 8.44 -14.23
C GLU A 94 19.22 8.35 -13.96
N THR A 95 18.46 7.84 -14.94
CA THR A 95 17.02 7.59 -14.79
C THR A 95 16.76 6.57 -13.68
N TYR A 96 17.59 5.52 -13.60
CA TYR A 96 17.51 4.54 -12.52
C TYR A 96 17.71 5.16 -11.14
N GLU A 97 18.75 5.97 -10.94
CA GLU A 97 19.02 6.62 -9.64
C GLU A 97 17.90 7.61 -9.26
N LYS A 98 17.33 8.33 -10.23
CA LYS A 98 16.13 9.16 -10.01
C LYS A 98 14.92 8.31 -9.61
N GLY A 99 14.67 7.20 -10.30
CA GLY A 99 13.60 6.27 -9.96
C GLY A 99 13.77 5.66 -8.57
N LYS A 100 15.00 5.27 -8.21
CA LYS A 100 15.35 4.78 -6.87
C LYS A 100 15.08 5.86 -5.80
N SER A 101 15.52 7.09 -6.05
CA SER A 101 15.23 8.23 -5.16
C SER A 101 13.72 8.48 -5.01
N ALA A 102 12.95 8.35 -6.09
CA ALA A 102 11.50 8.47 -6.07
C ALA A 102 10.84 7.46 -5.12
N LEU A 103 11.36 6.23 -5.08
CA LEU A 103 10.89 5.21 -4.15
C LEU A 103 11.30 5.54 -2.71
N GLN A 104 12.58 5.84 -2.48
CA GLN A 104 13.14 6.16 -1.16
C GLN A 104 12.50 7.38 -0.49
N THR A 105 11.98 8.32 -1.28
CA THR A 105 11.32 9.54 -0.81
C THR A 105 9.80 9.50 -0.96
N TRP A 106 9.22 8.31 -1.18
CA TRP A 106 7.77 8.07 -1.25
C TRP A 106 7.02 8.87 -2.33
N ARG A 107 7.68 9.27 -3.43
CA ARG A 107 7.06 10.03 -4.53
C ARG A 107 5.94 9.30 -5.24
N HIS A 108 5.99 7.97 -5.28
CA HIS A 108 4.92 7.11 -5.78
C HIS A 108 3.64 7.14 -4.92
N PHE A 109 3.74 7.62 -3.68
CA PHE A 109 2.64 8.02 -2.81
C PHE A 109 2.57 9.56 -2.66
N GLY A 110 3.12 10.34 -3.58
CA GLY A 110 3.06 11.80 -3.56
C GLY A 110 1.75 12.35 -4.11
N LEU A 111 0.60 11.76 -3.75
CA LEU A 111 -0.70 12.04 -4.36
C LEU A 111 -1.56 12.90 -3.42
N ASP A 112 -2.42 13.77 -3.98
CA ASP A 112 -3.31 14.63 -3.18
C ASP A 112 -4.23 13.83 -2.23
N TRP A 113 -4.55 12.59 -2.63
CA TRP A 113 -5.45 11.70 -1.93
C TRP A 113 -4.75 10.50 -1.29
N ALA A 114 -3.44 10.31 -1.45
CA ALA A 114 -2.71 9.19 -0.85
C ALA A 114 -1.31 9.63 -0.47
N PHE A 115 -0.87 9.33 0.75
CA PHE A 115 0.50 9.64 1.15
C PHE A 115 1.06 8.70 2.21
N VAL A 116 2.39 8.67 2.27
CA VAL A 116 3.21 8.13 3.37
C VAL A 116 4.05 9.28 3.93
N ASP A 117 4.38 9.26 5.22
CA ASP A 117 5.32 10.23 5.78
C ASP A 117 6.67 10.13 5.04
N PRO A 118 7.14 11.20 4.38
CA PRO A 118 8.39 11.17 3.62
C PRO A 118 9.63 10.90 4.49
N LYS A 119 9.52 10.99 5.83
CA LYS A 119 10.57 10.65 6.78
C LYS A 119 10.62 9.16 7.11
N THR A 120 9.65 8.37 6.68
CA THR A 120 9.63 6.92 6.92
C THR A 120 10.80 6.24 6.19
N PRO A 121 11.75 5.61 6.92
CA PRO A 121 12.84 4.91 6.28
C PRO A 121 12.37 3.61 5.62
N ILE A 122 12.92 3.30 4.45
CA ILE A 122 12.69 2.02 3.77
C ILE A 122 13.70 0.99 4.30
N GLN A 123 13.36 0.34 5.41
CA GLN A 123 14.18 -0.67 6.07
C GLN A 123 13.28 -1.78 6.61
N SER A 124 13.73 -3.04 6.55
CA SER A 124 12.95 -4.18 7.05
C SER A 124 12.60 -4.00 8.53
N GLY A 125 11.35 -4.32 8.89
CA GLY A 125 10.78 -4.15 10.22
C GLY A 125 10.24 -2.74 10.52
N VAL A 126 10.43 -1.76 9.62
CA VAL A 126 9.87 -0.41 9.81
C VAL A 126 8.37 -0.44 9.57
N LYS A 127 7.61 -0.07 10.60
CA LYS A 127 6.16 0.14 10.53
C LYS A 127 5.84 1.56 10.07
N PHE A 128 4.82 1.68 9.24
CA PHE A 128 4.37 2.96 8.70
C PHE A 128 2.87 2.92 8.38
N CYS A 129 2.33 4.08 7.97
CA CYS A 129 0.95 4.19 7.52
C CYS A 129 0.89 4.69 6.08
N VAL A 130 0.03 4.07 5.28
CA VAL A 130 -0.52 4.70 4.06
C VAL A 130 -1.81 5.41 4.47
N CYS A 131 -1.88 6.70 4.20
CA CYS A 131 -3.04 7.54 4.50
C CYS A 131 -3.78 7.85 3.20
N LEU A 132 -5.04 7.39 3.08
CA LEU A 132 -5.87 7.57 1.90
C LEU A 132 -7.05 8.49 2.18
N LYS A 133 -7.25 9.50 1.36
CA LYS A 133 -8.46 10.32 1.34
C LYS A 133 -9.51 9.60 0.50
N GLU A 134 -10.51 9.06 1.19
CA GLU A 134 -11.76 8.64 0.56
C GLU A 134 -12.77 9.80 0.60
N PHE A 135 -14.00 9.61 0.08
CA PHE A 135 -14.97 10.70 -0.08
C PHE A 135 -15.12 11.55 1.19
N LEU A 136 -15.34 10.91 2.34
CA LEU A 136 -15.10 11.35 3.73
C LEU A 136 -15.20 10.08 4.60
N PRO A 137 -14.32 9.76 5.59
CA PRO A 137 -13.09 10.43 6.09
C PRO A 137 -11.78 9.91 5.44
N TRP A 138 -10.61 10.39 5.91
CA TRP A 138 -9.31 9.75 5.64
C TRP A 138 -9.22 8.39 6.32
N VAL A 139 -8.62 7.42 5.63
CA VAL A 139 -8.32 6.08 6.13
C VAL A 139 -6.83 5.96 6.39
N VAL A 140 -6.45 5.56 7.59
CA VAL A 140 -5.06 5.30 7.98
C VAL A 140 -4.85 3.80 8.02
N MET A 141 -3.99 3.31 7.13
CA MET A 141 -3.77 1.88 6.93
C MET A 141 -2.34 1.51 7.34
N PRO A 142 -2.15 0.67 8.37
CA PRO A 142 -0.84 0.31 8.88
C PRO A 142 -0.18 -0.83 8.08
N LEU A 143 1.10 -0.67 7.78
CA LEU A 143 1.94 -1.64 7.09
C LEU A 143 3.30 -1.76 7.78
N GLU A 144 4.04 -2.81 7.42
CA GLU A 144 5.44 -3.01 7.80
C GLU A 144 6.26 -3.37 6.58
N VAL A 145 7.43 -2.76 6.43
CA VAL A 145 8.40 -3.15 5.40
C VAL A 145 8.92 -4.55 5.72
N VAL A 146 8.59 -5.53 4.89
CA VAL A 146 8.96 -6.94 5.09
C VAL A 146 10.40 -7.18 4.64
N TYR A 147 10.76 -6.68 3.47
CA TYR A 147 12.09 -6.83 2.90
C TYR A 147 12.47 -5.62 2.06
N VAL A 148 13.77 -5.42 1.89
CA VAL A 148 14.35 -4.48 0.93
C VAL A 148 15.33 -5.26 0.07
N HIS A 149 15.24 -5.10 -1.24
CA HIS A 149 16.11 -5.71 -2.22
C HIS A 149 16.89 -4.62 -2.95
N GLU A 150 18.20 -4.76 -2.99
CA GLU A 150 19.06 -3.92 -3.82
C GLU A 150 20.15 -4.78 -4.46
N THR A 151 20.25 -4.72 -5.78
CA THR A 151 21.29 -5.39 -6.55
C THR A 151 21.97 -4.40 -7.47
N ARG A 152 23.30 -4.46 -7.57
CA ARG A 152 24.07 -3.70 -8.57
C ARG A 152 25.16 -4.58 -9.17
N LYS A 153 25.14 -4.78 -10.48
CA LYS A 153 26.17 -5.55 -11.21
C LYS A 153 26.99 -4.58 -12.06
N ALA A 154 28.19 -4.23 -11.56
CA ALA A 154 29.09 -3.27 -12.19
C ALA A 154 29.40 -3.58 -13.66
N ASN A 155 29.49 -4.86 -14.02
CA ASN A 155 29.95 -5.30 -15.35
C ASN A 155 28.87 -5.26 -16.45
N LYS A 156 27.59 -5.03 -16.11
CA LYS A 156 26.48 -5.12 -17.08
C LYS A 156 25.52 -3.93 -17.06
N ALA A 157 25.87 -2.86 -16.34
CA ALA A 157 24.95 -1.75 -16.06
C ALA A 157 23.56 -2.23 -15.58
N LEU A 158 23.50 -3.34 -14.84
CA LEU A 158 22.25 -3.86 -14.27
C LEU A 158 22.15 -3.40 -12.82
N ALA A 159 21.00 -2.83 -12.47
CA ALA A 159 20.72 -2.41 -11.11
C ALA A 159 19.24 -2.58 -10.80
N SER A 160 18.92 -2.97 -9.58
CA SER A 160 17.53 -3.04 -9.11
C SER A 160 17.46 -2.58 -7.67
N PHE A 161 16.37 -1.88 -7.36
CA PHE A 161 15.99 -1.53 -5.99
C PHE A 161 14.49 -1.76 -5.83
N GLY A 162 14.09 -2.33 -4.71
CA GLY A 162 12.68 -2.47 -4.38
C GLY A 162 12.46 -2.91 -2.95
N PHE A 163 11.23 -2.80 -2.48
CA PHE A 163 10.86 -3.22 -1.14
C PHE A 163 9.42 -3.75 -1.15
N GLY A 164 9.18 -4.76 -0.32
CA GLY A 164 7.85 -5.30 -0.08
C GLY A 164 7.31 -4.82 1.27
N SER A 165 6.06 -4.42 1.32
CA SER A 165 5.36 -4.02 2.54
C SER A 165 4.15 -4.91 2.78
N GLY A 166 4.07 -5.47 3.97
CA GLY A 166 2.98 -6.33 4.41
C GLY A 166 1.95 -5.55 5.22
N THR A 167 0.67 -5.88 5.05
CA THR A 167 -0.42 -5.26 5.80
C THR A 167 -0.48 -5.78 7.23
N LEU A 168 -0.75 -4.88 8.18
CA LEU A 168 -0.89 -5.20 9.60
C LEU A 168 -2.37 -5.18 10.04
N GLN A 169 -2.66 -5.63 11.27
CA GLN A 169 -4.01 -5.48 11.82
C GLN A 169 -4.47 -4.01 11.87
N GLY A 170 -5.71 -3.77 11.43
CA GLY A 170 -6.27 -2.45 11.19
C GLY A 170 -6.20 -1.99 9.73
N HIS A 171 -5.49 -2.73 8.88
CA HIS A 171 -5.54 -2.54 7.42
C HIS A 171 -6.84 -3.12 6.84
N LEU A 172 -7.44 -2.44 5.85
CA LEU A 172 -8.68 -2.89 5.20
C LEU A 172 -8.49 -4.18 4.39
N LEU A 173 -7.30 -4.37 3.85
CA LEU A 173 -6.86 -5.55 3.10
C LEU A 173 -5.84 -6.37 3.88
N ALA A 174 -5.72 -7.65 3.54
CA ALA A 174 -4.68 -8.57 3.98
C ALA A 174 -3.82 -8.94 2.78
N GLY A 175 -2.51 -8.77 2.87
CA GLY A 175 -1.57 -9.08 1.80
C GLY A 175 -0.26 -8.31 1.84
N GLU A 176 0.41 -8.27 0.70
CA GLU A 176 1.74 -7.68 0.55
C GLU A 176 1.85 -6.96 -0.80
N GLU A 177 2.56 -5.83 -0.83
CA GLU A 177 2.78 -5.02 -2.02
C GLU A 177 4.27 -4.69 -2.17
N ARG A 178 4.81 -4.91 -3.37
CA ARG A 178 6.17 -4.55 -3.78
C ARG A 178 6.14 -3.36 -4.71
N PHE A 179 7.05 -2.42 -4.44
CA PHE A 179 7.45 -1.37 -5.36
C PHE A 179 8.90 -1.60 -5.76
N SER A 180 9.21 -1.57 -7.06
CA SER A 180 10.59 -1.74 -7.54
C SER A 180 10.92 -0.91 -8.77
N ILE A 181 12.18 -0.51 -8.87
CA ILE A 181 12.81 0.11 -10.03
C ILE A 181 13.94 -0.81 -10.52
N GLU A 182 14.01 -1.07 -11.82
CA GLU A 182 15.00 -1.96 -12.42
C GLU A 182 15.60 -1.31 -13.67
N LEU A 183 16.93 -1.31 -13.78
CA LEU A 183 17.68 -1.06 -15.00
C LEU A 183 18.05 -2.41 -15.61
N ASP A 184 17.47 -2.71 -16.77
CA ASP A 184 17.63 -3.98 -17.48
C ASP A 184 18.84 -3.98 -18.44
N GLU A 185 19.06 -5.12 -19.09
CA GLU A 185 20.19 -5.34 -20.00
C GLU A 185 20.10 -4.54 -21.32
N ASN A 186 18.91 -4.03 -21.65
CA ASN A 186 18.67 -3.16 -22.80
C ASN A 186 18.81 -1.68 -22.42
N ASN A 187 19.36 -1.38 -21.24
CA ASN A 187 19.51 -0.05 -20.68
C ASN A 187 18.16 0.64 -20.42
N GLN A 188 17.06 -0.12 -20.30
CA GLN A 188 15.73 0.39 -20.02
C GLN A 188 15.44 0.38 -18.52
N VAL A 189 14.80 1.45 -18.04
CA VAL A 189 14.43 1.59 -16.63
C VAL A 189 12.94 1.32 -16.47
N TRP A 190 12.59 0.34 -15.66
CA TRP A 190 11.23 -0.10 -15.41
C TRP A 190 10.82 0.17 -13.97
N TYR A 191 9.65 0.77 -13.78
CA TYR A 191 8.97 0.82 -12.49
C TYR A 191 7.88 -0.25 -12.45
N GLU A 192 7.80 -0.99 -11.35
CA GLU A 192 6.86 -2.09 -11.16
C GLU A 192 6.18 -2.02 -9.79
N ILE A 193 4.87 -2.24 -9.83
CA ILE A 193 4.01 -2.47 -8.67
C ILE A 193 3.50 -3.91 -8.77
N LEU A 194 3.72 -4.71 -7.73
CA LEU A 194 3.20 -6.07 -7.65
C LEU A 194 2.62 -6.31 -6.27
N SER A 195 1.33 -6.60 -6.19
CA SER A 195 0.66 -6.86 -4.92
C SER A 195 -0.18 -8.13 -4.99
N LEU A 196 -0.26 -8.83 -3.86
CA LEU A 196 -1.25 -9.86 -3.60
C LEU A 196 -2.11 -9.39 -2.42
N SER A 197 -3.43 -9.40 -2.57
CA SER A 197 -4.31 -8.94 -1.49
C SER A 197 -5.69 -9.60 -1.51
N LYS A 198 -6.33 -9.64 -0.35
CA LYS A 198 -7.74 -10.02 -0.16
C LYS A 198 -8.42 -9.12 0.87
N PRO A 199 -9.76 -9.01 0.84
CA PRO A 199 -10.51 -8.29 1.88
C PRO A 199 -10.17 -8.82 3.29
N ALA A 200 -9.88 -7.92 4.23
CA ALA A 200 -9.63 -8.25 5.64
C ALA A 200 -10.64 -7.59 6.59
N HIS A 201 -11.48 -6.70 6.07
CA HIS A 201 -12.48 -5.97 6.84
C HIS A 201 -13.84 -5.96 6.13
N PHE A 202 -14.94 -5.91 6.89
CA PHE A 202 -16.30 -5.90 6.34
C PHE A 202 -16.52 -4.81 5.28
N LEU A 203 -15.96 -3.61 5.49
CA LEU A 203 -15.99 -2.51 4.53
C LEU A 203 -15.33 -2.87 3.19
N SER A 204 -14.17 -3.54 3.25
CA SER A 204 -13.47 -4.00 2.03
C SER A 204 -14.18 -5.15 1.33
N PHE A 205 -14.95 -5.95 2.07
CA PHE A 205 -15.73 -7.06 1.52
C PHE A 205 -16.94 -6.55 0.74
N ILE A 206 -17.74 -5.65 1.33
CA ILE A 206 -18.88 -5.02 0.65
C ILE A 206 -18.41 -4.12 -0.50
N GLY A 207 -17.34 -3.35 -0.28
CA GLY A 207 -16.79 -2.44 -1.26
C GLY A 207 -15.80 -3.08 -2.22
N TYR A 208 -15.72 -4.41 -2.34
CA TYR A 208 -14.58 -5.04 -3.02
C TYR A 208 -14.40 -4.62 -4.49
N PRO A 209 -15.46 -4.48 -5.31
CA PRO A 209 -15.32 -3.93 -6.66
C PRO A 209 -14.72 -2.52 -6.67
N TYR A 210 -15.12 -1.67 -5.72
CA TYR A 210 -14.56 -0.33 -5.55
C TYR A 210 -13.09 -0.40 -5.15
N VAL A 211 -12.72 -1.27 -4.21
CA VAL A 211 -11.31 -1.45 -3.80
C VAL A 211 -10.44 -1.84 -4.99
N LYS A 212 -10.89 -2.78 -5.84
CA LYS A 212 -10.16 -3.15 -7.07
C LYS A 212 -9.97 -1.96 -8.02
N LEU A 213 -11.01 -1.14 -8.19
CA LEU A 213 -10.92 0.08 -8.99
C LEU A 213 -9.90 1.05 -8.40
N ARG A 214 -9.90 1.24 -7.07
CA ARG A 214 -8.95 2.10 -6.37
C ARG A 214 -7.51 1.60 -6.43
N GLN A 215 -7.27 0.29 -6.37
CA GLN A 215 -5.94 -0.29 -6.57
C GLN A 215 -5.40 -0.03 -7.99
N LYS A 216 -6.24 -0.19 -9.01
CA LYS A 216 -5.86 0.15 -10.40
C LYS A 216 -5.61 1.64 -10.59
N TYR A 217 -6.47 2.48 -10.00
CA TYR A 217 -6.31 3.93 -10.04
C TYR A 217 -5.04 4.39 -9.33
N PHE A 218 -4.76 3.83 -8.15
CA PHE A 218 -3.51 4.02 -7.43
C PHE A 218 -2.31 3.65 -8.31
N ALA A 219 -2.33 2.44 -8.89
CA ALA A 219 -1.22 1.95 -9.71
C ALA A 219 -0.92 2.91 -10.88
N HIS A 220 -1.95 3.38 -11.57
CA HIS A 220 -1.80 4.35 -12.67
C HIS A 220 -1.25 5.71 -12.21
N GLN A 221 -1.76 6.26 -11.10
CA GLN A 221 -1.29 7.55 -10.57
C GLN A 221 0.15 7.45 -10.05
N SER A 222 0.46 6.36 -9.36
CA SER A 222 1.78 6.02 -8.85
C SER A 222 2.80 5.89 -9.99
N THR A 223 2.46 5.16 -11.06
CA THR A 223 3.33 5.06 -12.24
C THR A 223 3.61 6.42 -12.87
N ASN A 224 2.59 7.28 -12.99
CA ASN A 224 2.77 8.62 -13.55
C ASN A 224 3.68 9.50 -12.68
N ALA A 225 3.54 9.42 -11.36
CA ALA A 225 4.38 10.17 -10.43
C ALA A 225 5.87 9.79 -10.56
N VAL A 226 6.18 8.51 -10.72
CA VAL A 226 7.57 8.03 -10.91
C VAL A 226 8.13 8.47 -12.27
N VAL A 227 7.34 8.39 -13.34
CA VAL A 227 7.72 8.86 -14.68
C VAL A 227 8.00 10.37 -14.67
N GLN A 228 7.13 11.17 -14.05
CA GLN A 228 7.29 12.62 -13.93
C GLN A 228 8.55 12.98 -13.13
N HIS A 229 8.80 12.32 -12.00
CA HIS A 229 9.98 12.58 -11.18
C HIS A 229 11.29 12.27 -11.94
N SER A 230 11.28 11.23 -12.76
CA SER A 230 12.47 10.79 -13.51
C SER A 230 12.78 11.69 -14.73
N THR A 231 11.77 12.37 -15.26
CA THR A 231 11.88 13.26 -16.43
C THR A 231 12.13 14.73 -16.09
N ALA A 232 11.72 15.19 -14.89
CA ALA A 232 11.76 16.60 -14.47
C ALA A 232 13.17 17.23 -14.29
N SER A 233 14.26 16.54 -14.63
CA SER A 233 15.62 17.11 -14.64
C SER A 233 16.36 16.90 -15.96
N GLN A 234 15.62 16.62 -17.05
CA GLN A 234 16.17 16.61 -18.42
C GLN A 234 15.93 17.94 -19.17
N GLN A 235 15.45 18.98 -18.48
CA GLN A 235 15.27 20.34 -19.00
C GLN A 235 16.20 21.32 -18.31
#